data_AF-A0A2U2JDX7-F1
#
_entry.id   AF-A0A2U2JDX7-F1
#
_cell.length_a   1.000
_cell.length_b   1.000
_cell.length_c   1.000
_cell.angle_alpha   90.00
_cell.angle_beta   90.00
_cell.angle_gamma   90.00
#
_symmetry.space_group_name_H-M   'P 1'
#
loop_
_entity.id
_entity.type
_entity.pdbx_description
1 polymer ?
#
loop_
_entity_poly.entity_id
_entity_poly.type
_entity_poly.pdbx_seq_one_letter_code
_entity_poly.pdbx_strand_id
1 'polypeptide(L)'
;MNSTSRIMPILLKASFMATVLFWTIILSEVSMNDSFMVAIIIFSYIPIFIVCSLFILFTIVPILFFDTKDLNSSEMFHKYFPYYSIIIFGISFFFIILSNFDKVISAFYITAFFTLMQSWIWICKTPTSEKGKTNWENS
;
A
#
# COMPACT_ATOMS: atom_id res chain seq x y z
N MET A 1 -5.98 -19.86 -11.79
CA MET A 1 -5.87 -19.50 -10.37
C MET A 1 -6.23 -18.02 -10.20
N ASN A 2 -7.30 -17.70 -9.48
CA ASN A 2 -7.91 -16.36 -9.49
C ASN A 2 -7.00 -15.31 -8.85
N SER A 3 -6.52 -14.33 -9.62
CA SER A 3 -5.68 -13.21 -9.16
C SER A 3 -6.21 -12.52 -7.89
N THR A 4 -7.53 -12.54 -7.69
CA THR A 4 -8.23 -12.03 -6.50
C THR A 4 -7.79 -12.66 -5.18
N SER A 5 -7.44 -13.96 -5.15
CA SER A 5 -7.02 -14.63 -3.90
C SER A 5 -5.62 -14.19 -3.43
N ARG A 6 -4.79 -13.67 -4.34
CA ARG A 6 -3.44 -13.15 -4.03
C ARG A 6 -3.47 -11.70 -3.54
N ILE A 7 -4.43 -10.90 -4.01
CA ILE A 7 -4.53 -9.47 -3.70
C ILE A 7 -5.16 -9.25 -2.32
N MET A 8 -6.10 -10.12 -1.91
CA MET A 8 -6.78 -10.02 -0.60
C MET A 8 -5.83 -9.97 0.62
N PRO A 9 -4.84 -10.87 0.79
CA PRO A 9 -3.92 -10.79 1.93
C PRO A 9 -3.03 -9.54 1.88
N ILE A 10 -2.73 -9.03 0.69
CA ILE A 10 -1.93 -7.81 0.51
C ILE A 10 -2.74 -6.59 0.91
N LEU A 11 -4.00 -6.51 0.49
CA LEU A 11 -4.95 -5.46 0.88
C LEU A 11 -5.11 -5.39 2.40
N LEU A 12 -5.28 -6.54 3.06
CA LEU A 12 -5.44 -6.60 4.50
C LEU A 12 -4.16 -6.15 5.22
N LYS A 13 -2.99 -6.62 4.77
CA LYS A 13 -1.70 -6.22 5.32
C LYS A 13 -1.41 -4.73 5.11
N ALA A 14 -1.76 -4.19 3.94
CA ALA A 14 -1.59 -2.79 3.60
C ALA A 14 -2.51 -1.90 4.42
N SER A 15 -3.78 -2.27 4.57
CA SER A 15 -4.74 -1.49 5.35
C SER A 15 -4.41 -1.48 6.84
N PHE A 16 -3.93 -2.62 7.36
CA PHE A 16 -3.41 -2.69 8.73
C PHE A 16 -2.19 -1.77 8.91
N MET A 17 -1.23 -1.85 8.00
CA MET A 17 -0.04 -0.98 8.03
C MET A 17 -0.40 0.50 7.92
N ALA A 18 -1.33 0.87 7.03
CA ALA A 18 -1.81 2.23 6.88
C ALA A 18 -2.45 2.75 8.17
N THR A 19 -3.28 1.93 8.80
CA THR A 19 -3.93 2.29 10.07
C THR A 19 -2.89 2.53 11.15
N VAL A 20 -1.90 1.65 11.29
CA VAL A 20 -0.83 1.80 12.28
C VAL A 20 -0.01 3.06 12.01
N LEU A 21 0.40 3.30 10.76
CA LEU A 21 1.19 4.49 10.41
C LEU A 21 0.43 5.80 10.61
N PHE A 22 -0.83 5.86 10.15
CA PHE A 22 -1.67 7.04 10.31
C PHE A 22 -1.79 7.42 11.78
N TRP A 23 -2.14 6.45 12.62
CA TRP A 23 -2.30 6.70 14.05
C TRP A 23 -0.99 6.94 14.76
N THR A 24 0.13 6.35 14.33
CA THR A 24 1.44 6.67 14.89
C THR A 24 1.81 8.15 14.66
N ILE A 25 1.54 8.67 13.47
CA ILE A 25 1.79 10.09 13.14
C ILE A 25 0.85 10.99 13.94
N ILE A 26 -0.46 10.71 13.95
CA ILE A 26 -1.44 11.51 14.70
C ILE A 26 -1.17 11.48 16.21
N LEU A 27 -0.83 10.31 16.76
CA LEU A 27 -0.52 10.15 18.19
C LEU A 27 0.77 10.86 18.60
N SER A 28 1.74 10.98 17.69
CA SER A 28 2.94 11.76 17.96
C SER A 28 2.65 13.25 18.16
N GLU A 29 1.51 13.74 17.66
CA GLU A 29 1.09 15.13 17.79
C GLU A 29 -0.01 15.36 18.83
N VAL A 30 -0.81 14.35 19.17
CA VAL A 30 -1.97 14.48 20.05
C VAL A 30 -1.77 13.67 21.34
N SER A 31 -1.74 14.36 22.49
CA SER A 31 -1.69 13.72 23.81
C SER A 31 -2.95 12.89 24.06
N MET A 32 -2.80 11.60 24.33
CA MET A 32 -3.90 10.70 24.70
C MET A 32 -4.37 10.96 26.13
N ASN A 33 -5.49 11.67 26.28
CA ASN A 33 -6.13 11.85 27.59
C ASN A 33 -7.52 11.20 27.72
N ASP A 34 -8.14 10.73 26.64
CA ASP A 34 -9.54 10.27 26.69
C ASP A 34 -9.77 8.90 26.05
N SER A 35 -10.53 8.04 26.74
CA SER A 35 -11.01 6.74 26.23
C SER A 35 -11.83 6.86 24.93
N PHE A 36 -12.38 8.04 24.65
CA PHE A 36 -13.09 8.33 23.40
C PHE A 36 -12.19 8.30 22.16
N MET A 37 -10.90 8.64 22.30
CA MET A 37 -9.91 8.55 21.20
C MET A 37 -9.76 7.12 20.68
N VAL A 38 -9.78 6.11 21.57
CA VAL A 38 -9.62 4.70 21.18
C VAL A 38 -10.79 4.22 20.30
N ALA A 39 -12.00 4.67 20.57
CA ALA A 39 -13.15 4.37 19.72
C ALA A 39 -13.00 4.98 18.33
N ILE A 40 -12.54 6.24 18.23
CA ILE A 40 -12.29 6.92 16.95
C ILE A 40 -11.22 6.17 16.14
N ILE A 41 -10.18 5.64 16.79
CA ILE A 41 -9.13 4.83 16.15
C ILE A 41 -9.72 3.64 15.42
N ILE A 42 -10.58 2.87 16.11
CA ILE A 42 -11.19 1.66 15.57
C ILE A 42 -12.15 2.01 14.44
N PHE A 43 -12.96 3.06 14.59
CA PHE A 43 -13.90 3.49 13.54
C PHE A 43 -13.19 4.00 12.29
N SER A 44 -12.01 4.62 12.44
CA SER A 44 -11.21 5.14 11.32
C SER A 44 -10.60 4.03 10.46
N TYR A 45 -10.56 2.77 10.94
CA TYR A 45 -10.10 1.65 10.13
C TYR A 45 -10.95 1.45 8.87
N ILE A 46 -12.27 1.63 8.96
CA ILE A 46 -13.20 1.41 7.86
C ILE A 46 -12.92 2.34 6.66
N PRO A 47 -12.88 3.68 6.83
CA PRO A 47 -12.58 4.58 5.72
C PRO A 47 -11.16 4.38 5.19
N ILE A 48 -10.16 4.13 6.05
CA ILE A 48 -8.78 3.86 5.62
C ILE A 48 -8.72 2.59 4.77
N PHE A 49 -9.42 1.52 5.18
CA PHE A 49 -9.50 0.27 4.44
C PHE A 49 -10.14 0.46 3.06
N ILE A 50 -11.25 1.20 2.99
CA ILE A 50 -11.94 1.48 1.71
C ILE A 50 -11.01 2.25 0.76
N VAL A 51 -10.38 3.32 1.24
CA VAL A 51 -9.50 4.15 0.39
C VAL A 51 -8.27 3.36 -0.05
N CYS A 52 -7.60 2.66 0.86
CA CYS A 52 -6.46 1.80 0.51
C CYS A 52 -6.85 0.74 -0.51
N SER A 53 -8.04 0.15 -0.36
CA SER A 53 -8.54 -0.86 -1.29
C SER A 53 -8.78 -0.29 -2.68
N LEU A 54 -9.41 0.88 -2.78
CA LEU A 54 -9.62 1.55 -4.07
C LEU A 54 -8.29 1.90 -4.74
N PHE A 55 -7.34 2.47 -4.00
CA PHE A 55 -6.04 2.84 -4.58
C PHE A 55 -5.25 1.64 -5.07
N ILE A 56 -5.19 0.55 -4.29
CA ILE A 56 -4.49 -0.68 -4.70
C ILE A 56 -5.19 -1.31 -5.91
N LEU A 57 -6.53 -1.34 -5.92
CA LEU A 57 -7.32 -1.86 -7.03
C LEU A 57 -7.11 -1.03 -8.31
N PHE A 58 -7.11 0.29 -8.22
CA PHE A 58 -6.98 1.15 -9.41
C PHE A 58 -5.54 1.30 -9.90
N THR A 59 -4.55 1.32 -9.02
CA THR A 59 -3.16 1.56 -9.45
C THR A 59 -2.42 0.27 -9.74
N ILE A 60 -2.61 -0.79 -8.95
CA ILE A 60 -1.75 -1.98 -9.04
C ILE A 60 -2.37 -3.09 -9.87
N VAL A 61 -3.69 -3.26 -9.83
CA VAL A 61 -4.38 -4.34 -10.58
C VAL A 61 -4.31 -4.15 -12.10
N PRO A 62 -4.46 -2.94 -12.69
CA PRO A 62 -4.29 -2.79 -14.12
C PRO A 62 -2.88 -3.13 -14.58
N ILE A 63 -1.88 -2.75 -13.79
CA ILE A 63 -0.46 -3.01 -14.09
C ILE A 63 -0.18 -4.52 -14.00
N LEU A 64 -0.73 -5.22 -13.01
CA LEU A 64 -0.68 -6.68 -12.94
C LEU A 64 -1.41 -7.36 -14.11
N PHE A 65 -2.56 -6.85 -14.54
CA PHE A 65 -3.34 -7.50 -15.59
C PHE A 65 -2.74 -7.29 -16.98
N PHE A 66 -2.22 -6.10 -17.27
CA PHE A 66 -1.63 -5.78 -18.58
C PHE A 66 -0.26 -6.45 -18.81
N ASP A 67 0.55 -6.65 -17.76
CA ASP A 67 1.97 -7.05 -17.91
C ASP A 67 2.22 -8.55 -17.66
N THR A 68 1.18 -9.35 -17.40
CA THR A 68 1.27 -10.81 -17.15
C THR A 68 1.64 -11.65 -18.39
N LYS A 69 1.91 -11.05 -19.54
CA LYS A 69 2.24 -11.84 -20.74
C LYS A 69 3.69 -12.28 -20.82
N ASP A 70 4.69 -11.55 -20.32
CA ASP A 70 6.10 -11.94 -20.57
C ASP A 70 7.18 -11.43 -19.57
N LEU A 71 6.87 -10.67 -18.51
CA LEU A 71 7.90 -10.08 -17.64
C LEU A 71 8.06 -10.78 -16.27
N ASN A 72 9.31 -11.02 -15.88
CA ASN A 72 9.69 -11.53 -14.56
C ASN A 72 9.38 -10.46 -13.49
N SER A 73 8.76 -10.84 -12.37
CA SER A 73 8.28 -9.88 -11.34
C SER A 73 9.38 -8.97 -10.79
N SER A 74 10.63 -9.45 -10.82
CA SER A 74 11.82 -8.68 -10.45
C SER A 74 12.18 -7.58 -11.45
N GLU A 75 12.02 -7.83 -12.76
CA GLU A 75 12.30 -6.84 -13.81
C GLU A 75 11.25 -5.75 -13.83
N MET A 76 9.98 -6.14 -13.64
CA MET A 76 8.86 -5.21 -13.45
C MET A 76 9.10 -4.27 -12.26
N PHE A 77 9.57 -4.80 -11.14
CA PHE A 77 9.88 -4.00 -9.96
C PHE A 77 10.98 -2.98 -10.25
N HIS A 78 12.12 -3.42 -10.78
CA HIS A 78 13.24 -2.51 -11.07
C HIS A 78 12.89 -1.42 -12.08
N LYS A 79 12.06 -1.75 -13.08
CA LYS A 79 11.72 -0.81 -14.15
C LYS A 79 10.63 0.18 -13.75
N TYR A 80 9.52 -0.28 -13.16
CA TYR A 80 8.34 0.56 -12.94
C TYR A 80 8.23 1.16 -11.55
N PHE A 81 8.81 0.51 -10.52
CA PHE A 81 8.79 1.03 -9.16
C PHE A 81 9.33 2.46 -9.03
N PRO A 82 10.52 2.82 -9.56
CA PRO A 82 11.05 4.18 -9.37
C PRO A 82 10.16 5.26 -10.00
N TYR A 83 9.62 5.03 -11.21
CA TYR A 83 8.70 5.98 -11.84
C TYR A 83 7.39 6.10 -11.07
N TYR A 84 6.83 4.96 -10.63
CA TYR A 84 5.64 4.94 -9.78
C TYR A 84 5.86 5.71 -8.48
N SER A 85 6.97 5.46 -7.78
CA SER A 85 7.33 6.15 -6.54
C SER A 85 7.43 7.66 -6.71
N ILE A 86 8.06 8.13 -7.79
CA ILE A 86 8.19 9.57 -8.07
C ILE A 86 6.82 10.20 -8.33
N ILE A 87 5.97 9.55 -9.12
CA ILE A 87 4.62 10.05 -9.44
C ILE A 87 3.79 10.15 -8.17
N ILE A 88 3.72 9.09 -7.36
CA ILE A 88 2.93 9.09 -6.12
C ILE A 88 3.52 10.08 -5.10
N PHE A 89 4.83 10.20 -5.00
CA PHE A 89 5.47 11.21 -4.16
C PHE A 89 5.05 12.62 -4.57
N GLY A 90 5.11 12.93 -5.87
CA GLY A 90 4.71 14.23 -6.41
C GLY A 90 3.23 14.54 -6.14
N ILE A 91 2.34 13.56 -6.33
CA ILE A 91 0.91 13.71 -6.04
C ILE A 91 0.67 13.96 -4.55
N SER A 92 1.23 13.12 -3.68
CA SER A 92 1.09 13.29 -2.22
C SER A 92 1.64 14.65 -1.77
N PHE A 93 2.80 15.06 -2.27
CA PHE A 93 3.41 16.34 -1.92
C PHE A 93 2.59 17.53 -2.43
N PHE A 94 2.05 17.45 -3.64
CA PHE A 94 1.18 18.48 -4.20
C PHE A 94 -0.08 18.69 -3.35
N PHE A 95 -0.74 17.61 -2.94
CA PHE A 95 -1.92 17.72 -2.07
C PHE A 95 -1.59 18.24 -0.67
N ILE A 96 -0.42 17.90 -0.12
CA ILE A 96 0.04 18.46 1.17
C ILE A 96 0.19 19.99 1.08
N ILE A 97 0.82 20.48 0.02
CA ILE A 97 0.97 21.93 -0.23
C ILE A 97 -0.41 22.59 -0.39
N LEU A 98 -1.30 22.00 -1.19
CA LEU A 98 -2.65 22.53 -1.42
C LEU A 98 -3.48 22.60 -0.12
N SER A 99 -3.23 21.66 0.79
CA SER A 99 -3.88 21.59 2.11
C SER A 99 -3.22 22.51 3.14
N ASN A 100 -2.27 23.36 2.72
CA ASN A 100 -1.54 24.28 3.58
C ASN A 100 -0.89 23.60 4.79
N PHE A 101 -0.35 22.40 4.57
CA PHE A 101 0.28 21.58 5.62
C PHE A 101 -0.64 21.28 6.81
N ASP A 102 -1.96 21.16 6.60
CA ASP A 102 -2.86 20.65 7.63
C ASP A 102 -2.36 19.30 8.16
N LYS A 103 -2.36 19.15 9.49
CA LYS A 103 -1.72 18.02 10.18
C LYS A 103 -2.37 16.69 9.82
N VAL A 104 -3.70 16.66 9.81
CA VAL A 104 -4.47 15.42 9.57
C VAL A 104 -4.36 15.02 8.11
N ILE A 105 -4.49 16.00 7.21
CA ILE A 105 -4.39 15.76 5.77
C ILE A 105 -2.94 15.37 5.39
N SER A 106 -1.94 15.99 5.99
CA SER A 106 -0.53 15.65 5.76
C SER A 106 -0.21 14.24 6.26
N ALA A 107 -0.65 13.88 7.47
CA ALA A 107 -0.51 12.53 8.00
C ALA A 107 -1.17 11.49 7.09
N PHE A 108 -2.34 11.82 6.52
CA PHE A 108 -3.04 10.97 5.57
C PHE A 108 -2.22 10.73 4.29
N TYR A 109 -1.73 11.78 3.63
CA TYR A 109 -0.97 11.64 2.38
C TYR A 109 0.42 10.99 2.57
N ILE A 110 1.08 11.25 3.71
CA ILE A 110 2.31 10.57 4.09
C ILE A 110 2.05 9.07 4.27
N THR A 111 1.00 8.73 5.01
CA THR A 111 0.59 7.33 5.22
C THR A 111 0.23 6.63 3.92
N ALA A 112 -0.53 7.30 3.05
CA ALA A 112 -0.92 6.78 1.75
C ALA A 112 0.31 6.49 0.89
N PHE A 113 1.28 7.40 0.83
CA PHE A 113 2.53 7.21 0.10
C PHE A 113 3.28 5.96 0.58
N PHE A 114 3.56 5.83 1.88
CA PHE A 114 4.28 4.68 2.40
C PHE A 114 3.53 3.36 2.21
N THR A 115 2.21 3.36 2.43
CA THR A 115 1.37 2.18 2.22
C THR A 115 1.40 1.72 0.77
N LEU A 116 1.35 2.64 -0.19
CA LEU A 116 1.42 2.31 -1.62
C LEU A 116 2.78 1.72 -1.99
N MET A 117 3.88 2.30 -1.50
CA MET A 117 5.22 1.76 -1.73
C MET A 117 5.35 0.32 -1.18
N GLN A 118 4.87 0.08 0.04
CA GLN A 118 4.93 -1.24 0.68
C GLN A 118 4.04 -2.27 -0.01
N SER A 119 2.85 -1.84 -0.44
CA SER A 119 1.94 -2.69 -1.22
C SER A 119 2.59 -3.12 -2.54
N TRP A 120 3.26 -2.20 -3.22
CA TRP A 120 4.00 -2.49 -4.45
C TRP A 120 5.12 -3.51 -4.23
N ILE A 121 5.93 -3.31 -3.19
CA ILE A 121 7.01 -4.23 -2.82
C ILE A 121 6.45 -5.62 -2.51
N TRP A 122 5.34 -5.73 -1.77
CA TRP A 122 4.75 -7.04 -1.45
C TRP A 122 4.19 -7.74 -2.68
N ILE A 123 3.58 -6.99 -3.60
CA ILE A 123 3.08 -7.55 -4.86
C ILE A 123 4.23 -8.12 -5.69
N CYS A 124 5.32 -7.37 -5.85
CA CYS A 124 6.49 -7.83 -6.60
C CYS A 124 7.28 -8.95 -5.89
N LYS A 125 7.29 -8.96 -4.55
CA LYS A 125 8.00 -9.97 -3.74
C LYS A 125 7.22 -11.28 -3.61
N THR A 126 5.89 -11.30 -3.80
CA THR A 126 5.16 -12.58 -3.79
C THR A 126 5.65 -13.46 -4.94
N PRO A 127 6.35 -14.57 -4.67
CA PRO A 127 6.83 -15.44 -5.73
C PRO A 127 5.61 -15.95 -6.51
N THR A 128 5.73 -15.97 -7.83
CA THR A 128 4.87 -16.75 -8.72
C THR A 128 5.08 -18.22 -8.37
N SER A 129 4.39 -18.70 -7.33
CA SER A 129 4.38 -20.12 -7.01
C SER A 129 3.50 -20.83 -8.05
N GLU A 130 4.09 -21.08 -9.22
CA GLU A 130 3.82 -22.24 -10.08
C GLU A 130 4.80 -22.20 -11.27
N LYS A 131 6.08 -22.47 -10.98
CA LYS A 131 7.11 -23.10 -11.85
C LYS A 131 8.47 -22.94 -11.17
N GLY A 132 8.77 -23.82 -10.23
CA GLY A 132 10.08 -23.77 -9.55
C GLY A 132 10.21 -24.59 -8.26
N LYS A 133 9.28 -25.50 -7.94
CA LYS A 133 9.43 -26.48 -6.87
C LYS A 133 9.31 -27.93 -7.37
N THR A 134 9.94 -28.25 -8.50
CA THR A 134 10.04 -29.63 -8.96
C THR A 134 11.41 -30.08 -9.45
N ASN A 135 12.50 -29.29 -9.38
CA ASN A 135 13.81 -29.75 -9.90
C ASN A 135 15.03 -29.20 -9.14
N TRP A 136 15.03 -29.20 -7.81
CA TRP A 136 16.27 -28.99 -7.03
C TRP A 136 16.54 -30.06 -5.98
N GLU A 137 15.76 -31.14 -5.99
CA GLU A 137 15.94 -32.28 -5.06
C GLU A 137 16.41 -33.56 -5.74
N ASN A 138 16.91 -33.48 -6.98
CA ASN A 138 17.59 -34.59 -7.66
C ASN A 138 18.56 -34.05 -8.73
N SER A 139 19.74 -33.58 -8.32
CA SER A 139 20.95 -33.62 -9.14
C SER A 139 22.21 -33.48 -8.29
#